data_AF-A0A522HCW2-F1
#
_entry.id   AF-A0A522HCW2-F1
#
_cell.length_a   1.000
_cell.length_b   1.000
_cell.length_c   1.000
_cell.angle_alpha   90.00
_cell.angle_beta   90.00
_cell.angle_gamma   90.00
#
_symmetry.space_group_name_H-M   'P 1'
#
loop_
_entity.id
_entity.type
_entity.pdbx_description
1 polymer ?
#
loop_
_entity_poly.entity_id
_entity_poly.type
_entity_poly.pdbx_seq_one_letter_code
_entity_poly.pdbx_strand_id
1 'polypeptide(L)'
;MTTRFTCDFSAKPEALPHFWEHCVGSGHATLALRADWQAQLKQCREALGFRHVRFHGLLDDDMNTVIEQGDELIYSFHNADQIYDFLRSIDMRPIVELSFMPTALASGDQTTFHYKANVTPPADYGQWATLVSKAASHWIDRHHRQPCFATASGQGRNGQPGTVQAPRRGQCAAVSHRREACQRQGQVEDAGRATLPRCRRGRSDGRGVADEA
;
A
#
# COMPACT_ATOMS: atom_id res chain seq x y z
N MET A 1 -20.37 49.90 -1.41
CA MET A 1 -20.05 49.28 -0.10
C MET A 1 -18.59 48.89 -0.13
N THR A 2 -17.84 49.26 0.91
CA THR A 2 -16.39 49.02 0.95
C THR A 2 -16.08 48.12 2.14
N THR A 3 -15.53 46.94 1.88
CA THR A 3 -15.10 46.00 2.93
C THR A 3 -13.66 46.32 3.32
N ARG A 4 -13.36 46.35 4.63
CA ARG A 4 -12.01 46.56 5.18
C ARG A 4 -11.58 45.31 5.94
N PHE A 5 -10.39 44.80 5.61
CA PHE A 5 -9.73 43.69 6.33
C PHE A 5 -8.57 44.23 7.17
N THR A 6 -8.37 43.67 8.37
CA THR A 6 -7.26 44.00 9.29
C THR A 6 -6.63 42.71 9.79
N CYS A 7 -5.29 42.67 9.88
CA CYS A 7 -4.52 41.50 10.35
C CYS A 7 -3.49 41.97 11.39
N ASP A 8 -3.35 41.23 12.50
CA ASP A 8 -2.36 41.47 13.55
C ASP A 8 -1.26 40.40 13.48
N PHE A 9 -0.04 40.81 13.18
CA PHE A 9 1.12 39.92 13.07
C PHE A 9 1.74 39.53 14.43
N SER A 10 1.30 40.17 15.52
CA SER A 10 1.77 39.85 16.89
C SER A 10 0.92 38.78 17.59
N ALA A 11 -0.26 38.47 17.04
CA ALA A 11 -1.13 37.43 17.55
C ALA A 11 -0.49 36.03 17.42
N LYS A 12 -0.87 35.11 18.33
CA LYS A 12 -0.39 33.73 18.29
C LYS A 12 -0.85 33.05 16.99
N PRO A 13 0.06 32.48 16.18
CA PRO A 13 -0.33 31.81 14.95
C PRO A 13 -1.01 30.48 15.24
N GLU A 14 -1.95 30.12 14.37
CA GLU A 14 -2.55 28.80 14.30
C GLU A 14 -2.05 28.06 13.06
N ALA A 15 -1.97 26.73 13.14
CA ALA A 15 -1.58 25.93 11.98
C ALA A 15 -2.71 25.97 10.94
N LEU A 16 -2.40 26.43 9.74
CA LEU A 16 -3.33 26.34 8.61
C LEU A 16 -3.22 24.92 8.01
N PRO A 17 -4.27 24.09 8.06
CA PRO A 17 -4.22 22.77 7.44
C PRO A 17 -4.29 22.89 5.91
N HIS A 18 -3.25 22.42 5.21
CA HIS A 18 -3.19 22.43 3.75
C HIS A 18 -3.89 21.19 3.16
N PHE A 19 -5.22 21.15 3.26
CA PHE A 19 -6.01 20.04 2.72
C PHE A 19 -6.04 20.04 1.19
N TRP A 20 -5.90 21.20 0.53
CA TRP A 20 -5.89 21.33 -0.93
C TRP A 20 -4.66 20.69 -1.59
N GLU A 21 -3.55 20.53 -0.87
CA GLU A 21 -2.32 19.87 -1.36
C GLU A 21 -2.31 18.36 -1.10
N HIS A 22 -3.38 17.83 -0.48
CA HIS A 22 -3.41 16.44 -0.06
C HIS A 22 -3.45 15.47 -1.25
N CYS A 23 -4.29 15.75 -2.25
CA CYS A 23 -4.50 14.87 -3.40
C CYS A 23 -4.84 15.68 -4.65
N VAL A 24 -4.39 15.19 -5.81
CA VAL A 24 -4.79 15.69 -7.12
C VAL A 24 -5.46 14.57 -7.92
N GLY A 25 -6.47 14.91 -8.72
CA GLY A 25 -7.08 13.99 -9.66
C GLY A 25 -6.21 13.81 -10.91
N SER A 26 -6.28 12.65 -11.53
CA SER A 26 -5.74 12.35 -12.85
C SER A 26 -6.79 11.60 -13.68
N GLY A 27 -6.54 11.50 -14.98
CA GLY A 27 -7.35 10.71 -15.91
C GLY A 27 -7.13 9.21 -15.74
N HIS A 28 -7.04 8.51 -16.87
CA HIS A 28 -6.87 7.06 -16.89
C HIS A 28 -5.49 6.61 -16.38
N ALA A 29 -5.40 5.46 -15.70
CA ALA A 29 -4.16 4.91 -15.14
C ALA A 29 -3.05 4.77 -16.18
N THR A 30 -3.36 4.33 -17.40
CA THR A 30 -2.36 4.18 -18.47
C THR A 30 -1.69 5.48 -18.89
N LEU A 31 -2.30 6.64 -18.65
CA LEU A 31 -1.63 7.92 -18.86
C LEU A 31 -0.39 8.08 -17.97
N ALA A 32 -0.38 7.48 -16.78
CA ALA A 32 0.74 7.58 -15.85
C ALA A 32 1.98 6.80 -16.30
N LEU A 33 1.87 5.94 -17.33
CA LEU A 33 3.00 5.29 -17.98
C LEU A 33 3.72 6.21 -18.97
N ARG A 34 3.10 7.32 -19.38
CA ARG A 34 3.68 8.24 -20.37
C ARG A 34 4.68 9.19 -19.72
N ALA A 35 5.83 9.36 -20.36
CA ALA A 35 6.89 10.23 -19.88
C ALA A 35 6.47 11.72 -19.75
N ASP A 36 5.61 12.21 -20.64
CA ASP A 36 5.13 13.59 -20.60
C ASP A 36 4.19 13.85 -19.42
N TRP A 37 3.29 12.91 -19.12
CA TRP A 37 2.45 12.96 -17.92
C TRP A 37 3.30 12.92 -16.65
N GLN A 38 4.31 12.04 -16.60
CA GLN A 38 5.22 11.92 -15.46
C GLN A 38 6.00 13.22 -15.21
N ALA A 39 6.51 13.86 -16.26
CA ALA A 39 7.19 15.14 -16.17
C ALA A 39 6.27 16.25 -15.60
N GLN A 40 5.02 16.31 -16.07
CA GLN A 40 4.05 17.28 -15.57
C GLN A 40 3.67 17.02 -14.11
N LEU A 41 3.43 15.76 -13.72
CA LEU A 41 3.10 15.45 -12.34
C LEU A 41 4.25 15.79 -11.40
N LYS A 42 5.50 15.54 -11.82
CA LYS A 42 6.69 15.94 -11.05
C LYS A 42 6.75 17.46 -10.86
N GLN A 43 6.50 18.24 -11.91
CA GLN A 43 6.43 19.69 -11.79
C GLN A 43 5.31 20.14 -10.84
N CYS A 44 4.13 19.53 -10.93
CA CYS A 44 3.02 19.80 -10.01
C CYS A 44 3.39 19.45 -8.56
N ARG A 45 4.10 18.36 -8.32
CA ARG A 45 4.61 18.00 -7.00
C ARG A 45 5.56 19.05 -6.46
N GLU A 46 6.54 19.47 -7.25
CA GLU A 46 7.58 20.41 -6.84
C GLU A 46 7.01 21.82 -6.61
N ALA A 47 6.07 22.27 -7.45
CA ALA A 47 5.51 23.62 -7.39
C ALA A 47 4.29 23.75 -6.46
N LEU A 48 3.45 22.72 -6.36
CA LEU A 48 2.15 22.78 -5.64
C LEU A 48 2.10 21.89 -4.39
N GLY A 49 3.11 21.05 -4.16
CA GLY A 49 3.22 20.25 -2.94
C GLY A 49 2.31 19.03 -2.86
N PHE A 50 1.70 18.59 -3.97
CA PHE A 50 0.74 17.47 -3.95
C PHE A 50 1.33 16.19 -3.36
N ARG A 51 0.63 15.58 -2.41
CA ARG A 51 1.11 14.35 -1.74
C ARG A 51 0.57 13.07 -2.35
N HIS A 52 -0.62 13.12 -2.93
CA HIS A 52 -1.26 11.96 -3.51
C HIS A 52 -1.83 12.24 -4.90
N VAL A 53 -2.04 11.16 -5.67
CA VAL A 53 -2.77 11.21 -6.95
C VAL A 53 -3.85 10.13 -6.97
N ARG A 54 -5.01 10.44 -7.54
CA ARG A 54 -6.11 9.49 -7.76
C ARG A 54 -6.44 9.41 -9.24
N PHE A 55 -6.53 8.21 -9.79
CA PHE A 55 -6.91 7.95 -11.18
C PHE A 55 -7.82 6.74 -11.28
N HIS A 56 -8.54 6.65 -12.40
CA HIS A 56 -9.44 5.54 -12.72
C HIS A 56 -8.72 4.45 -13.54
N GLY A 57 -9.32 3.27 -13.64
CA GLY A 57 -8.93 2.25 -14.61
C GLY A 57 -7.61 1.54 -14.28
N LEU A 58 -7.28 1.42 -13.00
CA LEU A 58 -6.11 0.63 -12.56
C LEU A 58 -6.24 -0.85 -12.96
N LEU A 59 -7.46 -1.37 -13.05
CA LEU A 59 -7.78 -2.75 -13.39
C LEU A 59 -8.25 -2.92 -14.85
N ASP A 60 -8.25 -1.86 -15.65
CA ASP A 60 -8.67 -1.93 -17.05
C ASP A 60 -7.73 -2.83 -17.88
N ASP A 61 -8.21 -3.32 -19.01
CA ASP A 61 -7.48 -4.29 -19.82
C ASP A 61 -6.19 -3.71 -20.43
N ASP A 62 -6.12 -2.40 -20.65
CA ASP A 62 -4.90 -1.73 -21.14
C ASP A 62 -3.78 -1.67 -20.08
N MET A 63 -4.13 -1.78 -18.79
CA MET A 63 -3.19 -2.03 -17.71
C MET A 63 -2.69 -3.48 -17.69
N ASN A 64 -3.32 -4.39 -18.45
CA ASN A 64 -3.02 -5.82 -18.54
C ASN A 64 -3.06 -6.53 -17.17
N THR A 65 -4.01 -6.14 -16.31
CA THR A 65 -4.11 -6.67 -14.95
C THR A 65 -4.57 -8.13 -14.91
N VAL A 66 -5.54 -8.47 -15.76
CA VAL A 66 -6.05 -9.84 -15.93
C VAL A 66 -5.94 -10.19 -17.41
N ILE A 67 -5.26 -11.29 -17.69
CA ILE A 67 -5.07 -11.82 -19.05
C ILE A 67 -5.67 -13.21 -19.09
N GLU A 68 -6.57 -13.44 -20.04
CA GLU A 68 -7.16 -14.75 -20.30
C GLU A 68 -6.24 -15.54 -21.25
N GLN A 69 -5.77 -16.71 -20.82
CA GLN A 69 -4.98 -17.63 -21.63
C GLN A 69 -5.67 -19.00 -21.65
N GLY A 70 -6.54 -19.20 -22.65
CA GLY A 70 -7.40 -20.39 -22.67
C GLY A 70 -8.37 -20.34 -21.49
N ASP A 71 -8.43 -21.42 -20.70
CA ASP A 71 -9.29 -21.48 -19.51
C ASP A 71 -8.62 -20.94 -18.23
N GLU A 72 -7.41 -20.34 -18.34
CA GLU A 72 -6.65 -19.83 -17.21
C GLU A 72 -6.62 -18.29 -17.16
N LEU A 73 -6.80 -17.73 -15.97
CA LEU A 73 -6.62 -16.31 -15.70
C LEU A 73 -5.22 -16.03 -15.13
N ILE A 74 -4.46 -15.22 -15.87
CA ILE A 74 -3.14 -14.74 -15.46
C ILE A 74 -3.26 -13.33 -14.91
N TYR A 75 -2.66 -13.11 -13.74
CA TYR A 75 -2.66 -11.82 -13.05
C TYR A 75 -1.30 -11.16 -13.19
N SER A 76 -1.25 -9.96 -13.78
CA SER A 76 0.00 -9.21 -13.98
C SER A 76 -0.15 -7.79 -13.43
N PHE A 77 0.69 -7.43 -12.46
CA PHE A 77 0.68 -6.09 -11.87
C PHE A 77 1.82 -5.20 -12.39
N HIS A 78 2.47 -5.60 -13.50
CA HIS A 78 3.66 -4.93 -14.00
C HIS A 78 3.44 -3.44 -14.26
N ASN A 79 2.41 -3.08 -15.02
CA ASN A 79 2.14 -1.68 -15.35
C ASN A 79 1.76 -0.86 -14.11
N ALA A 80 0.98 -1.45 -13.19
CA ALA A 80 0.65 -0.81 -11.92
C ALA A 80 1.92 -0.54 -11.09
N ASP A 81 2.84 -1.51 -11.04
CA ASP A 81 4.11 -1.38 -10.34
C ASP A 81 4.96 -0.24 -10.94
N GLN A 82 5.03 -0.12 -12.27
CA GLN A 82 5.76 0.96 -12.93
C GLN A 82 5.22 2.34 -12.53
N ILE A 83 3.88 2.48 -12.46
CA ILE A 83 3.24 3.71 -12.00
C ILE A 83 3.60 3.96 -10.53
N TYR A 84 3.49 2.95 -9.66
CA TYR A 84 3.73 3.11 -8.23
C TYR A 84 5.19 3.43 -7.92
N ASP A 85 6.13 2.80 -8.62
CA ASP A 85 7.57 3.07 -8.52
C ASP A 85 7.88 4.50 -8.96
N PHE A 86 7.28 4.98 -10.07
CA PHE A 86 7.39 6.37 -10.48
C PHE A 86 6.84 7.33 -9.41
N LEU A 87 5.61 7.12 -8.94
CA LEU A 87 5.02 7.98 -7.90
C LEU A 87 5.90 8.02 -6.65
N ARG A 88 6.48 6.88 -6.28
CA ARG A 88 7.40 6.78 -5.16
C ARG A 88 8.68 7.56 -5.36
N SER A 89 9.24 7.56 -6.57
CA SER A 89 10.45 8.30 -6.92
C SER A 89 10.29 9.82 -6.80
N ILE A 90 9.06 10.34 -6.91
CA ILE A 90 8.73 11.77 -6.74
C ILE A 90 8.06 12.08 -5.39
N ASP A 91 8.19 11.17 -4.42
CA ASP A 91 7.61 11.27 -3.08
C ASP A 91 6.07 11.37 -3.02
N MET A 92 5.36 10.95 -4.07
CA MET A 92 3.88 10.92 -4.14
C MET A 92 3.32 9.52 -3.89
N ARG A 93 2.06 9.41 -3.45
CA ARG A 93 1.37 8.13 -3.19
C ARG A 93 0.07 8.02 -3.99
N PRO A 94 -0.30 6.84 -4.51
CA PRO A 94 -1.62 6.68 -5.11
C PRO A 94 -2.72 6.64 -4.03
N ILE A 95 -3.86 7.27 -4.31
CA ILE A 95 -5.14 6.87 -3.71
C ILE A 95 -5.75 5.86 -4.68
N VAL A 96 -5.72 4.60 -4.27
CA VAL A 96 -6.09 3.47 -5.13
C VAL A 96 -7.60 3.43 -5.32
N GLU A 97 -8.01 3.44 -6.59
CA GLU A 97 -9.37 3.14 -6.99
C GLU A 97 -9.40 1.79 -7.71
N LEU A 98 -10.17 0.84 -7.17
CA LEU A 98 -10.38 -0.47 -7.77
C LEU A 98 -11.44 -0.35 -8.87
N SER A 99 -11.00 0.05 -10.07
CA SER A 99 -11.84 0.26 -11.24
C SER A 99 -11.05 0.04 -12.54
N PHE A 100 -11.70 -0.17 -13.68
CA PHE A 100 -13.08 -0.62 -13.81
C PHE A 100 -13.10 -2.17 -13.80
N MET A 101 -14.06 -2.82 -14.44
CA MET A 101 -14.10 -4.29 -14.49
C MET A 101 -13.19 -4.80 -15.63
N PRO A 102 -12.21 -5.70 -15.37
CA PRO A 102 -11.50 -6.37 -16.45
C PRO A 102 -12.47 -7.18 -17.32
N THR A 103 -12.30 -7.19 -18.64
CA THR A 103 -13.26 -7.85 -19.54
C THR A 103 -13.40 -9.34 -19.24
N ALA A 104 -12.30 -10.02 -18.87
CA ALA A 104 -12.29 -11.43 -18.49
C ALA A 104 -13.17 -11.76 -17.26
N LEU A 105 -13.51 -10.77 -16.44
CA LEU A 105 -14.35 -10.95 -15.24
C LEU A 105 -15.73 -10.30 -15.37
N ALA A 106 -16.02 -9.59 -16.46
CA ALA A 106 -17.24 -8.80 -16.60
C ALA A 106 -18.50 -9.66 -16.81
N SER A 107 -19.64 -9.24 -16.25
CA SER A 107 -20.92 -9.92 -16.46
C SER A 107 -21.63 -9.51 -17.75
N GLY A 108 -21.15 -8.48 -18.46
CA GLY A 108 -21.74 -7.98 -19.69
C GLY A 108 -20.79 -7.02 -20.43
N ASP A 109 -21.31 -6.32 -21.43
CA ASP A 109 -20.55 -5.53 -22.40
C ASP A 109 -20.75 -4.01 -22.26
N GLN A 110 -21.47 -3.56 -21.22
CA GLN A 110 -21.68 -2.14 -20.99
C GLN A 110 -20.34 -1.45 -20.66
N THR A 111 -20.00 -0.46 -21.48
CA THR A 111 -18.74 0.28 -21.36
C THR A 111 -18.96 1.79 -21.27
N THR A 112 -17.96 2.50 -20.76
CA THR A 112 -17.93 3.96 -20.66
C THR A 112 -16.59 4.53 -21.16
N PHE A 113 -16.56 5.84 -21.41
CA PHE A 113 -15.42 6.59 -21.94
C PHE A 113 -14.88 6.09 -23.29
N HIS A 114 -13.84 6.78 -23.80
CA HIS A 114 -13.24 6.45 -25.09
C HIS A 114 -12.41 5.16 -25.07
N TYR A 115 -11.87 4.80 -23.90
CA TYR A 115 -11.07 3.58 -23.68
C TYR A 115 -11.92 2.35 -23.35
N LYS A 116 -13.25 2.46 -23.44
CA LYS A 116 -14.20 1.34 -23.27
C LYS A 116 -14.09 0.60 -21.93
N ALA A 117 -13.96 1.36 -20.83
CA ALA A 117 -13.97 0.80 -19.49
C ALA A 117 -15.28 0.04 -19.21
N ASN A 118 -15.21 -1.24 -18.84
CA ASN A 118 -16.39 -2.04 -18.54
C ASN A 118 -16.97 -1.69 -17.16
N VAL A 119 -18.26 -1.33 -17.11
CA VAL A 119 -18.93 -0.88 -15.88
C VAL A 119 -19.90 -1.92 -15.30
N THR A 120 -19.94 -3.12 -15.87
CA THR A 120 -20.78 -4.20 -15.37
C THR A 120 -20.19 -4.80 -14.10
N PRO A 121 -21.01 -5.37 -13.20
CA PRO A 121 -20.50 -6.14 -12.06
C PRO A 121 -19.70 -7.36 -12.54
N PRO A 122 -18.92 -8.01 -11.64
CA PRO A 122 -18.22 -9.22 -12.02
C PRO A 122 -19.23 -10.35 -12.29
N ALA A 123 -18.95 -11.19 -13.29
CA ALA A 123 -19.70 -12.41 -13.55
C ALA A 123 -19.63 -13.39 -12.36
N ASP A 124 -18.49 -13.41 -11.67
CA ASP A 124 -18.24 -14.21 -10.48
C ASP A 124 -17.52 -13.37 -9.40
N TYR A 125 -18.20 -13.14 -8.29
CA TYR A 125 -17.66 -12.38 -7.16
C TYR A 125 -16.50 -13.09 -6.44
N GLY A 126 -16.38 -14.42 -6.54
CA GLY A 126 -15.26 -15.18 -6.00
C GLY A 126 -13.96 -14.93 -6.79
N GLN A 127 -14.07 -14.82 -8.12
CA GLN A 127 -12.94 -14.45 -8.98
C GLN A 127 -12.54 -12.99 -8.78
N TRP A 128 -13.52 -12.09 -8.65
CA TRP A 128 -13.25 -10.70 -8.25
C TRP A 128 -12.53 -10.60 -6.90
N ALA A 129 -12.99 -11.32 -5.88
CA ALA A 129 -12.32 -11.35 -4.58
C ALA A 129 -10.88 -11.89 -4.68
N THR A 130 -10.65 -12.86 -5.56
CA THR A 130 -9.32 -13.41 -5.85
C THR A 130 -8.40 -12.35 -6.47
N LEU A 131 -8.89 -11.59 -7.46
CA LEU A 131 -8.15 -10.47 -8.06
C LEU A 131 -7.74 -9.44 -7.00
N VAL A 132 -8.70 -8.95 -6.22
CA VAL A 132 -8.43 -7.92 -5.20
C VAL A 132 -7.45 -8.43 -4.15
N SER A 133 -7.60 -9.68 -3.70
CA SER A 133 -6.69 -10.31 -2.73
C SER A 133 -5.26 -10.46 -3.28
N LYS A 134 -5.12 -10.89 -4.54
CA LYS A 134 -3.82 -10.99 -5.22
C LYS A 134 -3.17 -9.62 -5.37
N ALA A 135 -3.91 -8.60 -5.83
CA ALA A 135 -3.40 -7.24 -6.00
C ALA A 135 -2.91 -6.65 -4.67
N ALA A 136 -3.74 -6.75 -3.62
CA ALA A 136 -3.36 -6.29 -2.28
C ALA A 136 -2.11 -7.03 -1.78
N SER A 137 -2.06 -8.36 -1.88
CA SER A 137 -0.93 -9.16 -1.41
C SER A 137 0.36 -8.82 -2.17
N HIS A 138 0.28 -8.65 -3.49
CA HIS A 138 1.41 -8.28 -4.34
C HIS A 138 2.01 -6.93 -3.93
N TRP A 139 1.19 -5.88 -3.79
CA TRP A 139 1.68 -4.57 -3.37
C TRP A 139 2.14 -4.56 -1.92
N ILE A 140 1.51 -5.38 -1.07
CA ILE A 140 1.95 -5.59 0.30
C ILE A 140 3.39 -6.13 0.30
N ASP A 141 3.63 -7.23 -0.42
CA ASP A 141 4.92 -7.90 -0.46
C ASP A 141 6.01 -7.03 -1.10
N ARG A 142 5.66 -6.29 -2.18
CA ARG A 142 6.59 -5.40 -2.88
C ARG A 142 6.95 -4.16 -2.07
N HIS A 143 5.97 -3.50 -1.45
CA HIS A 143 6.14 -2.16 -0.90
C HIS A 143 6.23 -2.08 0.63
N HIS A 144 5.84 -3.11 1.40
CA HIS A 144 5.98 -3.07 2.87
C HIS A 144 7.40 -3.36 3.39
N ARG A 145 8.38 -3.63 2.52
CA ARG A 145 9.78 -3.84 2.92
C ARG A 145 10.61 -2.57 3.16
N GLN A 146 10.00 -1.39 3.34
CA GLN A 146 10.75 -0.20 3.78
C GLN A 146 10.01 0.66 4.82
N PRO A 147 10.42 0.60 6.11
CA PRO A 147 10.15 1.66 7.07
C PRO A 147 11.31 2.66 7.00
N CYS A 148 11.32 3.53 6.00
CA CYS A 148 12.23 4.69 5.97
C CYS A 148 11.49 5.94 5.48
N PHE A 149 10.36 6.25 6.12
CA PHE A 149 9.93 7.63 6.18
C PHE A 149 10.45 8.22 7.49
N ALA A 150 11.66 8.78 7.43
CA ALA A 150 11.97 9.88 8.32
C ALA A 150 10.96 10.97 7.96
N THR A 151 10.01 11.23 8.85
CA THR A 151 9.26 12.48 8.79
C THR A 151 10.30 13.59 8.88
N ALA A 152 10.62 14.22 7.75
CA ALA A 152 11.34 15.48 7.75
C ALA A 152 10.39 16.56 8.30
N SER A 153 10.07 16.48 9.59
CA SER A 153 9.57 17.62 10.34
C SER A 153 10.78 18.48 10.64
N GLY A 154 11.09 19.42 9.76
CA GLY A 154 12.24 20.28 9.92
C GLY A 154 12.04 21.65 9.29
N GLN A 155 11.45 22.58 10.05
CA GLN A 155 11.86 23.98 10.03
C GLN A 155 11.56 24.63 11.39
N GLY A 156 12.41 24.32 12.37
CA GLY A 156 12.61 25.21 13.51
C GLY A 156 13.47 26.38 13.04
N ARG A 157 12.89 27.58 13.03
CA ARG A 157 13.65 28.84 12.93
C ARG A 157 14.48 28.97 14.20
N ASN A 158 15.74 28.54 14.16
CA ASN A 158 16.89 29.14 14.83
C ASN A 158 18.13 28.36 14.40
N GLY A 159 19.04 29.05 13.70
CA GLY A 159 20.24 28.48 13.11
C GLY A 159 21.22 27.94 14.15
N GLN A 160 21.04 26.69 14.55
CA GLN A 160 22.09 25.86 15.13
C GLN A 160 22.08 24.47 14.46
N PRO A 161 23.25 23.91 14.11
CA PRO A 161 23.33 22.57 13.53
C PRO A 161 23.02 21.54 14.63
N GLY A 162 21.80 21.02 14.65
CA GLY A 162 21.45 19.85 15.45
C GLY A 162 22.21 18.64 14.91
N THR A 163 22.98 17.97 15.77
CA THR A 163 23.64 16.70 15.44
C THR A 163 22.59 15.66 15.06
N VAL A 164 22.54 15.30 13.77
CA VAL A 164 21.78 14.16 13.27
C VAL A 164 22.47 12.90 13.77
N GLN A 165 21.90 12.26 14.80
CA GLN A 165 22.28 10.89 15.11
C GLN A 165 21.72 9.98 14.03
N ALA A 166 22.59 9.51 13.14
CA ALA A 166 22.27 8.42 12.23
C ALA A 166 21.85 7.18 13.05
N PRO A 167 20.80 6.44 12.64
CA PRO A 167 20.48 5.18 13.28
C PRO A 167 21.67 4.23 13.11
N ARG A 168 22.13 3.63 14.22
CA ARG A 168 23.24 2.67 14.21
C ARG A 168 22.91 1.52 13.26
N ARG A 169 23.79 1.29 12.26
CA ARG A 169 23.78 0.07 11.42
C ARG A 169 23.77 -1.14 12.37
N GLY A 170 22.66 -1.87 12.45
CA GLY A 170 22.62 -3.13 13.22
C GLY A 170 21.26 -3.63 13.72
N GLN A 171 20.21 -2.81 13.78
CA GLN A 171 18.92 -3.27 14.35
C GLN A 171 17.92 -3.84 13.33
N CYS A 172 18.24 -3.86 12.04
CA CYS A 172 17.32 -4.33 11.00
C CYS A 172 17.50 -5.82 10.60
N ALA A 173 18.45 -6.54 11.21
CA ALA A 173 18.85 -7.89 10.78
C ALA A 173 18.33 -9.06 11.64
N ALA A 174 17.44 -8.82 12.62
CA ALA A 174 17.06 -9.87 13.59
C ALA A 174 15.79 -10.68 13.24
N VAL A 175 15.10 -10.39 12.13
CA VAL A 175 13.86 -11.11 11.76
C VAL A 175 14.05 -12.01 10.53
N SER A 176 15.20 -11.96 9.83
CA SER A 176 15.45 -12.83 8.66
C SER A 176 15.79 -14.27 9.03
N HIS A 177 16.43 -14.53 10.16
CA HIS A 177 16.94 -15.87 10.48
C HIS A 177 15.92 -16.88 11.04
N ARG A 178 14.68 -16.48 11.35
CA ARG A 178 13.65 -17.43 11.83
C ARG A 178 12.77 -18.06 10.75
N ARG A 179 12.70 -17.49 9.54
CA ARG A 179 11.91 -18.10 8.45
C ARG A 179 12.72 -19.06 7.57
N GLU A 180 14.02 -18.82 7.37
CA GLU A 180 14.88 -19.75 6.62
C GLU A 180 15.15 -21.06 7.38
N ALA A 181 15.11 -21.04 8.73
CA ALA A 181 15.25 -22.25 9.54
C ALA A 181 14.02 -23.17 9.49
N CYS A 182 12.83 -22.62 9.26
CA CYS A 182 11.57 -23.39 9.23
C CYS A 182 11.32 -24.05 7.86
N GLN A 183 11.83 -23.48 6.77
CA GLN A 183 11.73 -24.10 5.43
C GLN A 183 12.79 -25.17 5.15
N ARG A 184 13.90 -25.21 5.90
CA ARG A 184 14.92 -26.29 5.78
C ARG A 184 14.68 -27.50 6.68
N GLN A 185 13.72 -27.45 7.61
CA GLN A 185 13.39 -28.57 8.52
C GLN A 185 12.17 -29.39 8.06
N GLY A 186 11.57 -29.06 6.91
CA GLY A 186 10.40 -29.76 6.35
C GLY A 186 10.72 -30.81 5.29
N GLN A 187 12.00 -31.07 5.01
CA GLN A 187 12.45 -32.14 4.12
C GLN A 187 13.64 -32.83 4.77
N VAL A 188 13.68 -34.16 4.65
CA VAL A 188 14.62 -35.13 5.22
C VAL A 188 14.20 -35.71 6.59
N GLU A 189 14.11 -37.05 6.59
CA GLU A 189 14.05 -38.01 7.71
C GLU A 189 12.70 -38.69 8.01
N ASP A 190 12.29 -39.57 7.09
CA ASP A 190 11.82 -40.90 7.44
C ASP A 190 13.05 -41.77 7.78
N ALA A 191 13.30 -41.97 9.08
CA ALA A 191 14.02 -43.12 9.64
C ALA A 191 14.18 -42.98 11.17
N GLY A 192 13.63 -43.93 11.94
CA GLY A 192 14.23 -44.33 13.22
C GLY A 192 13.79 -43.59 14.50
N ARG A 193 12.77 -44.16 15.16
CA ARG A 193 12.66 -44.41 16.62
C ARG A 193 13.50 -43.51 17.57
N ALA A 194 12.88 -42.48 18.17
CA ALA A 194 13.21 -42.03 19.55
C ALA A 194 12.14 -41.09 20.17
N THR A 195 11.63 -41.54 21.32
CA THR A 195 10.94 -40.91 22.45
C THR A 195 10.73 -39.37 22.49
N LEU A 196 9.46 -38.94 22.60
CA LEU A 196 9.03 -37.56 22.90
C LEU A 196 8.99 -37.27 24.41
N PRO A 197 9.42 -36.10 24.92
CA PRO A 197 9.09 -35.65 26.27
C PRO A 197 7.80 -34.81 26.29
N ARG A 198 6.88 -35.20 27.19
CA ARG A 198 5.60 -34.52 27.49
C ARG A 198 5.84 -33.16 28.17
N CYS A 199 5.19 -32.10 27.66
CA CYS A 199 4.99 -30.84 28.38
C CYS A 199 4.14 -31.06 29.65
N ARG A 200 4.70 -30.76 30.82
CA ARG A 200 3.98 -30.71 32.11
C ARG A 200 3.10 -29.46 32.17
N ARG A 201 1.79 -29.66 32.42
CA ARG A 201 0.88 -28.60 32.92
C ARG A 201 1.15 -28.40 34.41
N GLY A 202 1.48 -27.18 34.80
CA GLY A 202 1.56 -26.77 36.21
C GLY A 202 0.17 -26.70 36.82
N ARG A 203 -0.03 -27.41 37.92
CA ARG A 203 -1.19 -27.34 38.81
C ARG A 203 -0.64 -26.89 40.17
N SER A 204 -1.17 -25.80 40.72
CA SER A 204 -0.98 -25.43 42.12
C SER A 204 -2.28 -25.78 42.86
N ASP A 205 -2.20 -26.79 43.72
CA ASP A 205 -3.25 -27.18 44.66
C ASP A 205 -3.29 -26.22 45.86
N GLY A 206 -4.47 -26.11 46.49
CA GLY A 206 -4.55 -25.59 47.86
C GLY A 206 -5.96 -25.35 48.43
N ARG A 207 -6.61 -26.43 48.90
CA ARG A 207 -7.57 -26.51 50.05
C ARG A 207 -8.89 -25.71 49.90
N GLY A 208 -10.11 -26.25 49.95
CA GLY A 208 -10.64 -27.39 50.71
C GLY A 208 -11.50 -26.85 51.87
N VAL A 209 -12.82 -27.06 51.84
CA VAL A 209 -13.74 -27.43 52.94
C VAL A 209 -15.20 -27.35 52.42
N ALA A 210 -15.97 -28.39 52.75
CA ALA A 210 -17.39 -28.62 52.48
C ALA A 210 -18.32 -27.77 53.37
N ASP A 211 -19.57 -27.50 52.95
CA ASP A 211 -20.77 -28.10 53.58
C ASP A 211 -22.07 -27.71 52.86
N GLU A 212 -23.10 -28.51 53.13
CA GLU A 212 -24.49 -28.52 52.64
C GLU A 212 -25.32 -27.23 52.87
N ALA A 213 -26.21 -26.92 51.91
CA ALA A 213 -27.64 -26.53 52.08
C ALA A 213 -28.20 -25.92 50.77
#